data_AF-A0A7X6J9D5-F1
#
_entry.id   AF-A0A7X6J9D5-F1
#
_cell.length_a   1.000
_cell.length_b   1.000
_cell.length_c   1.000
_cell.angle_alpha   90.00
_cell.angle_beta   90.00
_cell.angle_gamma   90.00
#
_symmetry.space_group_name_H-M   'P 1'
#
loop_
_entity.id
_entity.type
_entity.pdbx_description
1 polymer ?
#
loop_
_entity_poly.entity_id
_entity_poly.type
_entity_poly.pdbx_seq_one_letter_code
_entity_poly.pdbx_strand_id
1 'polypeptide(L)'
;WALFIGGFVPSLIFGVAVGNVLQGVPFRFDDNMRIYYEGSFFALLNPYALLCGLLSVAMLTMHGAAWLQLKTSGDVAERARRYGSLAALVTIVLFALGGLALWYGVDGYSITSQINPIGPSNPLLKTVDHSAGAWFANYGSHPWMMASPIIGFIGAVAALLAMLARRELAPLLFSKLAIFGIISTVGVSMFPFLLPSSLDPRSSLTVWDASSSHMTLFVMLAATLIFLPIILFYTTWVYRVLWGKVNEKTVNDKGGHAY
;
A
#
# COMPACT_ATOMS: atom_id res chain seq x y z
N TRP A 1 24.11 9.05 3.86
CA TRP A 1 23.11 9.84 3.10
C TRP A 1 22.36 9.03 2.05
N ALA A 2 23.03 8.37 1.10
CA ALA A 2 22.36 7.62 0.03
C ALA A 2 21.35 6.55 0.52
N LEU A 3 21.72 5.73 1.52
CA LEU A 3 20.81 4.71 2.08
C LEU A 3 19.54 5.31 2.71
N PHE A 4 19.67 6.46 3.36
CA PHE A 4 18.53 7.16 3.95
C PHE A 4 17.59 7.68 2.86
N ILE A 5 18.13 8.39 1.87
CA ILE A 5 17.36 8.93 0.74
C ILE A 5 16.69 7.79 -0.05
N GLY A 6 17.43 6.71 -0.31
CA GLY A 6 16.94 5.54 -1.04
C GLY A 6 15.83 4.76 -0.31
N GLY A 7 15.74 4.86 1.02
CA GLY A 7 14.60 4.32 1.78
C GLY A 7 13.43 5.30 1.91
N PHE A 8 13.74 6.58 2.19
CA PHE A 8 12.75 7.60 2.49
C PHE A 8 11.98 8.08 1.25
N VAL A 9 12.67 8.36 0.15
CA VAL A 9 12.01 8.93 -1.04
C VAL A 9 11.03 7.94 -1.68
N PRO A 10 11.38 6.66 -1.93
CA PRO A 10 10.42 5.73 -2.50
C PRO A 10 9.21 5.50 -1.58
N SER A 11 9.43 5.34 -0.27
CA SER A 11 8.32 5.14 0.69
C SER A 11 7.35 6.32 0.69
N LEU A 12 7.85 7.56 0.62
CA LEU A 12 7.03 8.75 0.50
C LEU A 12 6.28 8.81 -0.84
N ILE A 13 7.00 8.67 -1.95
CA ILE A 13 6.45 8.86 -3.30
C ILE A 13 5.42 7.79 -3.67
N PHE A 14 5.59 6.53 -3.23
CA PHE A 14 4.56 5.51 -3.44
C PHE A 14 3.25 5.84 -2.71
N GLY A 15 3.32 6.37 -1.49
CA GLY A 15 2.12 6.82 -0.78
C GLY A 15 1.47 8.04 -1.44
N VAL A 16 2.28 9.00 -1.91
CA VAL A 16 1.79 10.15 -2.70
C VAL A 16 1.08 9.68 -3.98
N ALA A 17 1.66 8.72 -4.69
CA ALA A 17 1.04 8.17 -5.89
C ALA A 17 -0.33 7.56 -5.58
N VAL A 18 -0.44 6.73 -4.53
CA VAL A 18 -1.72 6.15 -4.09
C VAL A 18 -2.74 7.22 -3.71
N GLY A 19 -2.33 8.29 -3.02
CA GLY A 19 -3.23 9.41 -2.69
C GLY A 19 -3.77 10.14 -3.92
N ASN A 20 -2.95 10.35 -4.96
CA ASN A 20 -3.41 10.91 -6.23
C ASN A 20 -4.34 9.95 -6.98
N VAL A 21 -4.09 8.65 -6.90
CA VAL A 21 -4.95 7.63 -7.51
C VAL A 21 -6.35 7.67 -6.88
N LEU A 22 -6.47 7.88 -5.56
CA LEU A 22 -7.77 8.07 -4.89
C LEU A 22 -8.50 9.35 -5.30
N GLN A 23 -7.77 10.42 -5.62
CA GLN A 23 -8.32 11.69 -6.09
C GLN A 23 -8.65 11.73 -7.58
N GLY A 24 -8.06 10.82 -8.37
CA GLY A 24 -8.10 10.89 -9.82
C GLY A 24 -6.92 11.67 -10.41
N VAL A 25 -6.39 11.13 -11.50
CA VAL A 25 -5.20 11.64 -12.17
C VAL A 25 -5.61 12.35 -13.47
N PRO A 26 -5.02 13.50 -13.83
CA PRO A 26 -5.44 14.27 -15.00
C PRO A 26 -4.91 13.67 -16.30
N PHE A 27 -5.54 12.59 -16.77
CA PHE A 27 -5.23 11.95 -18.06
C PHE A 27 -6.50 11.70 -18.88
N ARG A 28 -6.36 11.50 -20.20
CA ARG A 28 -7.47 11.10 -21.07
C ARG A 28 -6.99 10.22 -22.21
N PHE A 29 -7.91 9.47 -22.80
CA PHE A 29 -7.70 8.77 -24.05
C PHE A 29 -8.27 9.57 -25.23
N ASP A 30 -7.63 9.48 -26.39
CA ASP A 30 -8.28 9.80 -27.66
C ASP A 30 -8.97 8.56 -28.26
N ASP A 31 -9.66 8.74 -29.39
CA ASP A 31 -10.38 7.66 -30.09
C ASP A 31 -9.46 6.52 -30.55
N ASN A 32 -8.15 6.78 -30.65
CA ASN A 32 -7.13 5.79 -31.01
C ASN A 32 -6.47 5.14 -29.78
N MET A 33 -7.06 5.28 -28.58
CA MET A 33 -6.55 4.72 -27.34
C MET A 33 -5.15 5.23 -26.94
N ARG A 34 -4.76 6.43 -27.39
CA ARG A 34 -3.53 7.09 -26.94
C ARG A 34 -3.79 7.86 -25.64
N ILE A 35 -2.90 7.66 -24.66
CA ILE A 35 -2.95 8.36 -23.37
C ILE A 35 -2.31 9.74 -23.51
N TYR A 36 -3.02 10.77 -23.04
CA TYR A 36 -2.50 12.12 -22.81
C TYR A 36 -2.59 12.43 -21.33
N TYR A 37 -1.50 12.92 -20.76
CA TYR A 37 -1.44 13.41 -19.38
C TYR A 37 -1.25 14.92 -19.40
N GLU A 38 -2.14 15.66 -18.75
CA GLU A 38 -2.12 17.14 -18.75
C GLU A 38 -1.82 17.72 -17.35
N GLY A 39 -1.31 16.89 -16.44
CA GLY A 39 -0.85 17.32 -15.12
C GLY A 39 0.62 17.76 -15.08
N SER A 40 1.07 18.22 -13.91
CA SER A 40 2.47 18.52 -13.63
C SER A 40 2.99 17.69 -12.45
N PHE A 41 4.31 17.53 -12.35
CA PHE A 41 4.92 16.76 -11.25
C PHE A 41 4.58 17.34 -9.87
N PHE A 42 4.69 18.67 -9.71
CA PHE A 42 4.43 19.33 -8.43
C PHE A 42 2.94 19.34 -8.05
N ALA A 43 2.03 19.24 -9.02
CA ALA A 43 0.60 19.08 -8.73
C ALA A 43 0.28 17.76 -8.00
N LEU A 44 1.13 16.74 -8.16
CA LEU A 44 0.99 15.47 -7.44
C LEU A 44 1.30 15.62 -5.94
N LEU A 45 2.03 16.66 -5.53
CA LEU A 45 2.39 16.92 -4.13
C LEU A 45 1.32 17.75 -3.42
N ASN A 46 0.05 17.38 -3.60
CA ASN A 46 -1.07 18.03 -2.94
C ASN A 46 -1.22 17.56 -1.47
N PRO A 47 -1.98 18.28 -0.62
CA PRO A 47 -2.04 18.00 0.82
C PRO A 47 -2.51 16.59 1.18
N TYR A 48 -3.51 16.05 0.47
CA TYR A 48 -4.02 14.71 0.73
C TYR A 48 -3.02 13.64 0.25
N ALA A 49 -2.42 13.82 -0.92
CA ALA A 49 -1.39 12.90 -1.40
C ALA A 49 -0.16 12.88 -0.47
N LEU A 50 0.25 14.04 0.05
CA LEU A 50 1.32 14.11 1.05
C LEU A 50 0.93 13.43 2.36
N LEU A 51 -0.32 13.52 2.80
CA LEU A 51 -0.82 12.78 3.96
C LEU A 51 -0.69 11.26 3.75
N CYS A 52 -1.08 10.74 2.58
CA CYS A 52 -0.90 9.34 2.20
C CYS A 52 0.60 8.95 2.11
N GLY A 53 1.44 9.85 1.60
CA GLY A 53 2.90 9.70 1.60
C GLY A 53 3.48 9.55 3.00
N LEU A 54 3.11 10.44 3.92
CA LEU A 54 3.56 10.41 5.31
C LEU A 54 3.04 9.17 6.04
N LEU A 55 1.80 8.74 5.76
CA LEU A 55 1.27 7.47 6.25
C LEU A 55 2.13 6.30 5.80
N SER A 56 2.52 6.27 4.51
CA SER A 56 3.40 5.23 3.96
C SER A 56 4.77 5.19 4.64
N VAL A 57 5.40 6.35 4.84
CA VAL A 57 6.66 6.47 5.58
C VAL A 57 6.50 5.97 7.02
N ALA A 58 5.44 6.39 7.72
CA ALA A 58 5.19 6.01 9.11
C ALA A 58 4.98 4.49 9.26
N MET A 59 4.15 3.88 8.39
CA MET A 59 3.86 2.45 8.49
C MET A 59 5.08 1.58 8.16
N LEU A 60 5.91 1.99 7.18
CA LEU A 60 7.14 1.28 6.84
C LEU A 60 8.22 1.48 7.92
N THR A 61 8.28 2.66 8.53
CA THR A 61 9.18 2.91 9.68
C THR A 61 8.77 2.04 10.88
N MET A 62 7.47 1.93 11.17
CA MET A 62 6.96 1.02 12.19
C MET A 62 7.39 -0.44 11.90
N HIS A 63 7.21 -0.92 10.67
CA HIS A 63 7.58 -2.28 10.30
C HIS A 63 9.10 -2.54 10.35
N GLY A 64 9.90 -1.59 9.86
CA GLY A 64 11.37 -1.65 9.94
C GLY A 64 11.86 -1.64 11.38
N ALA A 65 11.24 -0.85 12.26
CA ALA A 65 11.55 -0.85 13.69
C ALA A 65 11.18 -2.17 14.37
N ALA A 66 10.04 -2.78 14.02
CA ALA A 66 9.67 -4.12 14.50
C ALA A 66 10.69 -5.18 14.06
N TRP A 67 11.18 -5.09 12.83
CA TRP A 67 12.24 -5.98 12.34
C TRP A 67 13.56 -5.79 13.11
N LEU A 68 13.98 -4.54 13.34
CA LEU A 68 15.17 -4.22 14.12
C LEU A 68 15.06 -4.71 15.56
N GLN A 69 13.89 -4.54 16.20
CA GLN A 69 13.65 -5.05 17.56
C GLN A 69 13.83 -6.58 17.62
N LEU A 70 13.41 -7.31 16.60
CA LEU A 70 13.58 -8.77 16.53
C LEU A 70 15.05 -9.18 16.29
N LYS A 71 15.76 -8.45 15.43
CA LYS A 71 17.10 -8.83 14.94
C LYS A 71 18.26 -8.23 15.73
N THR A 72 18.00 -7.32 16.68
CA THR A 72 19.05 -6.67 17.48
C THR A 72 18.84 -6.89 18.98
N SER A 73 19.82 -6.47 19.80
CA SER A 73 19.75 -6.51 21.25
C SER A 73 20.30 -5.22 21.88
N GLY A 74 20.13 -5.06 23.19
CA GLY A 74 20.63 -3.90 23.95
C GLY A 74 20.02 -2.56 23.49
N ASP A 75 20.85 -1.53 23.45
CA ASP A 75 20.41 -0.15 23.19
C ASP A 75 19.81 0.07 21.80
N VAL A 76 20.25 -0.70 20.80
CA VAL A 76 19.69 -0.63 19.44
C VAL A 76 18.24 -1.11 19.44
N ALA A 77 17.96 -2.23 20.11
CA ALA A 77 16.61 -2.78 20.22
C ALA A 77 15.69 -1.83 21.02
N GLU A 78 16.19 -1.20 22.08
CA GLU A 78 15.41 -0.23 22.86
C GLU A 78 15.09 1.04 22.06
N ARG A 79 16.04 1.56 21.29
CA ARG A 79 15.80 2.71 20.37
C ARG A 79 14.81 2.33 19.27
N ALA A 80 14.98 1.16 18.66
CA ALA A 80 14.04 0.65 17.65
C ALA A 80 12.63 0.56 18.22
N ARG A 81 12.47 0.02 19.43
CA ARG A 81 11.19 -0.05 20.14
C ARG A 81 10.57 1.33 20.37
N ARG A 82 11.36 2.30 20.85
CA ARG A 82 10.87 3.67 21.13
C ARG A 82 10.40 4.38 19.87
N TYR A 83 11.24 4.42 18.83
CA TYR A 83 10.90 5.07 17.56
C TYR A 83 9.83 4.30 16.78
N GLY A 84 9.82 2.97 16.86
CA GLY A 84 8.78 2.11 16.30
C GLY A 84 7.41 2.35 16.93
N SER A 85 7.36 2.52 18.26
CA SER A 85 6.11 2.84 18.97
C SER A 85 5.57 4.20 18.55
N LEU A 86 6.45 5.21 18.39
CA LEU A 86 6.05 6.51 17.87
C LEU A 86 5.54 6.39 16.43
N ALA A 87 6.25 5.67 15.56
CA ALA A 87 5.83 5.45 14.17
C ALA A 87 4.49 4.69 14.08
N ALA A 88 4.23 3.73 14.97
CA ALA A 88 2.95 3.04 15.06
C ALA A 88 1.82 4.01 15.44
N LEU A 89 2.04 4.87 16.44
CA LEU A 89 1.07 5.91 16.82
C LEU A 89 0.80 6.87 15.66
N VAL A 90 1.85 7.36 15.00
CA VAL A 90 1.72 8.24 13.83
C VAL A 90 0.97 7.53 12.70
N THR A 91 1.22 6.23 12.47
CA THR A 91 0.49 5.42 11.48
C THR A 91 -1.01 5.39 11.78
N ILE A 92 -1.39 5.14 13.04
CA ILE A 92 -2.80 5.11 13.48
C ILE A 92 -3.46 6.47 13.22
N VAL A 93 -2.80 7.56 13.65
CA VAL A 93 -3.33 8.91 13.50
C VAL A 93 -3.45 9.30 12.02
N LEU A 94 -2.39 9.11 11.23
CA LEU A 94 -2.41 9.46 9.81
C LEU A 94 -3.39 8.60 9.01
N PHE A 95 -3.60 7.33 9.39
CA PHE A 95 -4.59 6.48 8.73
C PHE A 95 -6.01 6.95 9.04
N ALA A 96 -6.30 7.30 10.30
CA ALA A 96 -7.58 7.91 10.67
C ALA A 96 -7.82 9.24 9.97
N LEU A 97 -6.82 10.14 9.97
CA LEU A 97 -6.90 11.41 9.27
C LEU A 97 -7.05 11.23 7.76
N GLY A 98 -6.39 10.24 7.16
CA GLY A 98 -6.53 9.91 5.75
C GLY A 98 -7.94 9.45 5.39
N GLY A 99 -8.54 8.59 6.21
CA GLY A 99 -9.94 8.18 6.04
C GLY A 99 -10.92 9.33 6.21
N LEU A 100 -10.73 10.18 7.22
CA LEU A 100 -11.56 11.37 7.44
C LEU A 100 -11.41 12.40 6.32
N ALA A 101 -10.18 12.67 5.87
CA ALA A 101 -9.92 13.59 4.77
C ALA A 101 -10.51 13.07 3.45
N LEU A 102 -10.46 11.75 3.22
CA LEU A 102 -11.13 11.13 2.08
C LEU A 102 -12.64 11.35 2.17
N TRP A 103 -13.24 11.13 3.33
CA TRP A 103 -14.69 11.28 3.53
C TRP A 103 -15.19 12.71 3.35
N TYR A 104 -14.46 13.70 3.83
CA TYR A 104 -14.90 15.10 3.79
C TYR A 104 -14.54 15.85 2.51
N GLY A 105 -13.44 15.48 1.85
CA GLY A 105 -12.82 16.34 0.84
C GLY A 105 -12.37 15.65 -0.44
N VAL A 106 -12.60 14.35 -0.59
CA VAL A 106 -12.25 13.61 -1.81
C VAL A 106 -13.48 12.91 -2.34
N ASP A 107 -13.97 13.41 -3.46
CA ASP A 107 -15.02 12.77 -4.23
C ASP A 107 -14.49 11.46 -4.85
N GLY A 108 -15.40 10.53 -5.09
CA GLY A 108 -15.06 9.24 -5.69
C GLY A 108 -15.67 9.08 -7.07
N TYR A 109 -15.42 7.93 -7.66
CA TYR A 109 -15.87 7.59 -9.01
C TYR A 109 -16.82 6.41 -8.96
N SER A 110 -17.89 6.47 -9.75
CA SER A 110 -18.86 5.39 -9.86
C SER A 110 -19.18 5.11 -11.33
N ILE A 111 -19.38 3.84 -11.68
CA ILE A 111 -19.73 3.45 -13.05
C ILE A 111 -21.25 3.49 -13.18
N THR A 112 -21.76 4.27 -14.13
CA THR A 112 -23.21 4.46 -14.34
C THR A 112 -23.77 3.59 -15.48
N SER A 113 -22.91 3.12 -16.39
CA SER A 113 -23.30 2.21 -17.48
C SER A 113 -23.34 0.75 -17.04
N GLN A 114 -24.08 -0.08 -17.77
CA GLN A 114 -23.93 -1.53 -17.65
C GLN A 114 -22.54 -1.96 -18.11
N ILE A 115 -21.87 -2.81 -17.32
CA ILE A 115 -20.57 -3.37 -17.64
C ILE A 115 -20.78 -4.75 -18.25
N ASN A 116 -20.16 -5.02 -19.40
CA ASN A 116 -20.06 -6.37 -19.95
C ASN A 116 -18.65 -6.94 -19.66
N PRO A 117 -18.50 -7.85 -18.68
CA PRO A 117 -17.17 -8.37 -18.29
C PRO A 117 -16.51 -9.28 -19.34
N ILE A 118 -17.27 -9.71 -20.36
CA ILE A 118 -16.80 -10.60 -21.44
C ILE A 118 -16.58 -9.77 -22.73
N GLY A 119 -16.84 -8.46 -22.68
CA GLY A 119 -16.59 -7.55 -23.78
C GLY A 119 -15.10 -7.33 -24.05
N PRO A 120 -14.76 -6.63 -25.14
CA PRO A 120 -13.38 -6.22 -25.40
C PRO A 120 -12.89 -5.24 -24.32
N SER A 121 -11.61 -5.34 -23.96
CA SER A 121 -10.92 -4.39 -23.07
C SER A 121 -10.87 -2.99 -23.70
N ASN A 122 -11.86 -2.14 -23.41
CA ASN A 122 -11.91 -0.77 -23.89
C ASN A 122 -12.54 0.17 -22.85
N PRO A 123 -11.77 1.11 -22.28
CA PRO A 123 -12.24 2.02 -21.25
C PRO A 123 -13.29 3.02 -21.76
N LEU A 124 -13.34 3.30 -23.07
CA LEU A 124 -14.28 4.26 -23.66
C LEU A 124 -15.71 3.72 -23.78
N LEU A 125 -15.93 2.42 -23.51
CA LEU A 125 -17.25 1.78 -23.60
C LEU A 125 -18.11 1.94 -22.34
N LYS A 126 -17.60 2.58 -21.29
CA LYS A 126 -18.34 2.85 -20.05
C LYS A 126 -18.56 4.34 -19.84
N THR A 127 -19.58 4.64 -19.03
CA THR A 127 -19.79 5.96 -18.46
C THR A 127 -19.49 5.94 -16.98
N VAL A 128 -18.75 6.93 -16.52
CA VAL A 128 -18.32 7.10 -15.14
C VAL A 128 -18.76 8.49 -14.70
N ASP A 129 -19.30 8.56 -13.49
CA ASP A 129 -19.64 9.81 -12.83
C ASP A 129 -18.73 10.06 -11.64
N HIS A 130 -18.57 11.33 -11.30
CA HIS A 130 -17.75 11.79 -10.19
C HIS A 130 -18.69 12.28 -9.08
N SER A 131 -18.74 11.55 -7.97
CA SER A 131 -19.75 11.76 -6.93
C SER A 131 -19.17 11.68 -5.52
N ALA A 132 -19.68 12.56 -4.65
CA ALA A 132 -19.30 12.61 -3.25
C ALA A 132 -19.62 11.28 -2.55
N GLY A 133 -18.61 10.74 -1.84
CA GLY A 133 -18.78 9.52 -1.05
C GLY A 133 -18.79 8.22 -1.85
N ALA A 134 -18.53 8.22 -3.16
CA ALA A 134 -18.59 6.99 -3.98
C ALA A 134 -17.63 5.89 -3.48
N TRP A 135 -16.46 6.27 -2.96
CA TRP A 135 -15.51 5.33 -2.34
C TRP A 135 -16.05 4.60 -1.11
N PHE A 136 -17.09 5.16 -0.47
CA PHE A 136 -17.71 4.55 0.70
C PHE A 136 -18.90 3.64 0.36
N ALA A 137 -19.42 3.71 -0.87
CA ALA A 137 -20.58 2.93 -1.31
C ALA A 137 -20.32 1.42 -1.20
N ASN A 138 -19.11 0.98 -1.50
CA ASN A 138 -18.69 -0.42 -1.43
C ASN A 138 -18.84 -1.02 -0.02
N TYR A 139 -18.57 -0.23 1.02
CA TYR A 139 -18.74 -0.70 2.39
C TYR A 139 -20.20 -0.88 2.78
N GLY A 140 -21.11 -0.10 2.17
CA GLY A 140 -22.55 -0.26 2.34
C GLY A 140 -23.10 -1.47 1.60
N SER A 141 -22.65 -1.69 0.36
CA SER A 141 -23.12 -2.82 -0.46
C SER A 141 -22.50 -4.16 -0.06
N HIS A 142 -21.24 -4.14 0.39
CA HIS A 142 -20.47 -5.33 0.79
C HIS A 142 -19.86 -5.12 2.19
N PRO A 143 -20.65 -5.31 3.27
CA PRO A 143 -20.21 -5.01 4.63
C PRO A 143 -18.90 -5.70 5.07
N TRP A 144 -18.58 -6.87 4.49
CA TRP A 144 -17.34 -7.58 4.77
C TRP A 144 -16.08 -6.79 4.38
N MET A 145 -16.17 -5.84 3.44
CA MET A 145 -15.04 -4.98 3.05
C MET A 145 -14.57 -4.08 4.19
N MET A 146 -15.43 -3.83 5.20
CA MET A 146 -15.05 -3.10 6.42
C MET A 146 -13.95 -3.83 7.21
N ALA A 147 -13.74 -5.12 6.98
CA ALA A 147 -12.65 -5.86 7.57
C ALA A 147 -11.28 -5.25 7.22
N SER A 148 -11.10 -4.68 6.02
CA SER A 148 -9.81 -4.09 5.61
C SER A 148 -9.35 -2.94 6.51
N PRO A 149 -10.12 -1.85 6.70
CA PRO A 149 -9.71 -0.76 7.59
C PRO A 149 -9.65 -1.22 9.05
N ILE A 150 -10.54 -2.12 9.48
CA ILE A 150 -10.52 -2.67 10.85
C ILE A 150 -9.21 -3.42 11.11
N ILE A 151 -8.79 -4.30 10.20
CA ILE A 151 -7.50 -5.02 10.30
C ILE A 151 -6.33 -4.04 10.28
N GLY A 152 -6.41 -2.96 9.49
CA GLY A 152 -5.41 -1.90 9.48
C GLY A 152 -5.22 -1.25 10.85
N PHE A 153 -6.30 -0.79 11.47
CA PHE A 153 -6.27 -0.18 12.81
C PHE A 153 -5.88 -1.18 13.90
N ILE A 154 -6.52 -2.35 13.95
CA ILE A 154 -6.23 -3.37 14.96
C ILE A 154 -4.78 -3.82 14.85
N GLY A 155 -4.27 -4.03 13.63
CA GLY A 155 -2.87 -4.39 13.40
C GLY A 155 -1.92 -3.31 13.92
N ALA A 156 -2.17 -2.04 13.63
CA ALA A 156 -1.29 -0.95 14.08
C ALA A 156 -1.33 -0.75 15.60
N VAL A 157 -2.52 -0.82 16.22
CA VAL A 157 -2.69 -0.76 17.69
C VAL A 157 -2.04 -1.96 18.36
N ALA A 158 -2.24 -3.17 17.84
CA ALA A 158 -1.63 -4.38 18.39
C ALA A 158 -0.10 -4.35 18.25
N ALA A 159 0.44 -3.80 17.15
CA ALA A 159 1.86 -3.58 16.98
C ALA A 159 2.41 -2.60 18.03
N LEU A 160 1.74 -1.46 18.23
CA LEU A 160 2.08 -0.48 19.27
C LEU A 160 2.11 -1.14 20.66
N LEU A 161 1.03 -1.81 21.05
CA LEU A 161 0.93 -2.46 22.36
C LEU A 161 1.99 -3.57 22.52
N ALA A 162 2.27 -4.33 21.46
CA ALA A 162 3.31 -5.36 21.49
C ALA A 162 4.72 -4.76 21.65
N MET A 163 5.00 -3.61 21.01
CA MET A 163 6.26 -2.87 21.19
C MET A 163 6.38 -2.32 22.62
N LEU A 164 5.29 -1.79 23.18
CA LEU A 164 5.27 -1.32 24.57
C LEU A 164 5.44 -2.46 25.57
N ALA A 165 4.82 -3.61 25.31
CA ALA A 165 4.93 -4.83 26.12
C ALA A 165 6.25 -5.60 25.93
N ARG A 166 7.22 -5.05 25.16
CA ARG A 166 8.55 -5.63 24.91
C ARG A 166 8.49 -7.06 24.34
N ARG A 167 7.43 -7.40 23.57
CA ARG A 167 7.35 -8.69 22.87
C ARG A 167 8.29 -8.70 21.67
N GLU A 168 8.92 -9.84 21.40
CA GLU A 168 9.92 -9.93 20.32
C GLU A 168 9.29 -10.13 18.94
N LEU A 169 8.46 -11.16 18.75
CA LEU A 169 7.90 -11.52 17.43
C LEU A 169 6.57 -10.81 17.12
N ALA A 170 5.77 -10.53 18.15
CA ALA A 170 4.43 -9.98 17.98
C ALA A 170 4.39 -8.63 17.23
N PRO A 171 5.27 -7.65 17.50
CA PRO A 171 5.30 -6.39 16.74
C PRO A 171 5.46 -6.59 15.23
N LEU A 172 6.26 -7.58 14.82
CA LEU A 172 6.50 -7.88 13.42
C LEU A 172 5.25 -8.45 12.74
N LEU A 173 4.54 -9.38 13.40
CA LEU A 173 3.33 -9.97 12.85
C LEU A 173 2.19 -8.95 12.75
N PHE A 174 1.98 -8.15 13.81
CA PHE A 174 0.92 -7.15 13.81
C PHE A 174 1.19 -5.98 12.86
N SER A 175 2.46 -5.56 12.68
CA SER A 175 2.79 -4.54 11.67
C SER A 175 2.54 -5.03 10.23
N LYS A 176 2.76 -6.32 9.93
CA LYS A 176 2.38 -6.90 8.63
C LYS A 176 0.87 -6.88 8.42
N LEU A 177 0.10 -7.24 9.45
CA LEU A 177 -1.38 -7.15 9.40
C LEU A 177 -1.85 -5.71 9.21
N ALA A 178 -1.22 -4.74 9.88
CA ALA A 178 -1.51 -3.33 9.71
C ALA A 178 -1.31 -2.86 8.26
N ILE A 179 -0.12 -3.15 7.69
CA ILE A 179 0.21 -2.78 6.31
C ILE A 179 -0.77 -3.44 5.34
N PHE A 180 -1.06 -4.74 5.53
CA PHE A 180 -2.03 -5.45 4.71
C PHE A 180 -3.41 -4.77 4.77
N GLY A 181 -3.93 -4.50 5.96
CA GLY A 181 -5.23 -3.83 6.13
C GLY A 181 -5.28 -2.44 5.51
N ILE A 182 -4.24 -1.61 5.73
CA ILE A 182 -4.15 -0.25 5.18
C ILE A 182 -4.13 -0.28 3.63
N ILE A 183 -3.29 -1.12 3.02
CA ILE A 183 -3.19 -1.22 1.56
C ILE A 183 -4.48 -1.82 0.97
N SER A 184 -5.03 -2.86 1.59
CA SER A 184 -6.30 -3.46 1.16
C SER A 184 -7.47 -2.48 1.26
N THR A 185 -7.45 -1.55 2.22
CA THR A 185 -8.50 -0.51 2.37
C THR A 185 -8.62 0.34 1.12
N VAL A 186 -7.49 0.74 0.53
CA VAL A 186 -7.48 1.48 -0.75
C VAL A 186 -8.09 0.62 -1.86
N GLY A 187 -7.67 -0.64 -1.97
CA GLY A 187 -8.17 -1.55 -2.99
C GLY A 187 -9.68 -1.80 -2.91
N VAL A 188 -10.23 -2.06 -1.72
CA VAL A 188 -11.67 -2.28 -1.54
C VAL A 188 -12.49 -1.00 -1.67
N SER A 189 -11.93 0.15 -1.30
CA SER A 189 -12.58 1.46 -1.52
C SER A 189 -12.70 1.75 -3.01
N MET A 190 -11.61 1.50 -3.76
CA MET A 190 -11.51 1.86 -5.16
C MET A 190 -12.15 0.85 -6.12
N PHE A 191 -12.33 -0.39 -5.69
CA PHE A 191 -12.88 -1.43 -6.55
C PHE A 191 -14.20 -0.97 -7.22
N PRO A 192 -14.36 -1.09 -8.55
CA PRO A 192 -13.51 -1.78 -9.52
C PRO A 192 -12.46 -0.91 -10.25
N PHE A 193 -12.25 0.34 -9.83
CA PHE A 193 -11.27 1.23 -10.43
C PHE A 193 -9.83 0.85 -10.05
N LEU A 194 -8.93 0.98 -11.03
CA LEU A 194 -7.48 0.88 -10.85
C LEU A 194 -6.84 2.27 -10.92
N LEU A 195 -7.28 3.11 -11.86
CA LEU A 195 -6.77 4.46 -12.03
C LEU A 195 -7.89 5.38 -12.58
N PRO A 196 -8.57 6.16 -11.74
CA PRO A 196 -9.58 7.09 -12.19
C PRO A 196 -8.98 8.33 -12.87
N SER A 197 -9.67 8.85 -13.88
CA SER A 197 -9.31 10.10 -14.55
C SER A 197 -10.13 11.26 -14.02
N SER A 198 -9.47 12.35 -13.66
CA SER A 198 -10.12 13.61 -13.28
C SER A 198 -10.41 14.54 -14.47
N LEU A 199 -9.78 14.36 -15.63
CA LEU A 199 -10.04 15.17 -16.84
C LEU A 199 -11.20 14.64 -17.66
N ASP A 200 -11.27 13.32 -17.85
CA ASP A 200 -12.34 12.65 -18.57
C ASP A 200 -12.71 11.37 -17.81
N PRO A 201 -13.76 11.40 -16.97
CA PRO A 201 -14.15 10.25 -16.16
C PRO A 201 -14.32 8.96 -16.97
N ARG A 202 -14.73 9.03 -18.25
CA ARG A 202 -14.88 7.85 -19.13
C ARG A 202 -13.54 7.15 -19.39
N SER A 203 -12.46 7.92 -19.43
CA SER A 203 -11.09 7.44 -19.62
C SER A 203 -10.52 6.71 -18.40
N SER A 204 -11.25 6.66 -17.26
CA SER A 204 -10.82 5.92 -16.06
C SER A 204 -10.52 4.46 -16.36
N LEU A 205 -9.50 3.88 -15.75
CA LEU A 205 -9.14 2.46 -15.93
C LEU A 205 -9.74 1.61 -14.82
N THR A 206 -10.37 0.50 -15.20
CA THR A 206 -11.02 -0.45 -14.29
C THR A 206 -10.49 -1.85 -14.53
N VAL A 207 -10.77 -2.76 -13.60
CA VAL A 207 -10.37 -4.17 -13.74
C VAL A 207 -10.97 -4.86 -14.96
N TRP A 208 -12.08 -4.35 -15.50
CA TRP A 208 -12.81 -4.96 -16.61
C TRP A 208 -12.37 -4.47 -17.99
N ASP A 209 -11.80 -3.27 -18.07
CA ASP A 209 -11.46 -2.62 -19.35
C ASP A 209 -9.96 -2.41 -19.57
N ALA A 210 -9.15 -2.56 -18.53
CA ALA A 210 -7.69 -2.38 -18.57
C ALA A 210 -6.94 -3.72 -18.47
N SER A 211 -7.60 -4.84 -18.73
CA SER A 211 -7.00 -6.18 -18.65
C SER A 211 -6.42 -6.63 -20.00
N SER A 212 -5.36 -7.45 -19.94
CA SER A 212 -4.83 -8.13 -21.12
C SER A 212 -5.81 -9.16 -21.70
N SER A 213 -5.48 -9.72 -22.89
CA SER A 213 -6.29 -10.77 -23.51
C SER A 213 -6.44 -12.01 -22.62
N HIS A 214 -7.52 -12.77 -22.80
CA HIS A 214 -7.79 -13.99 -22.03
C HIS A 214 -6.61 -14.98 -22.07
N MET A 215 -6.01 -15.19 -23.25
CA MET A 215 -4.86 -16.10 -23.39
C MET A 215 -3.64 -15.59 -22.59
N THR A 216 -3.37 -14.28 -22.66
CA THR A 216 -2.27 -13.67 -21.89
C THR A 216 -2.50 -13.79 -20.39
N LEU A 217 -3.71 -13.51 -19.90
CA LEU A 217 -4.06 -13.66 -18.49
C LEU A 217 -3.91 -15.11 -18.01
N PHE A 218 -4.35 -16.09 -18.82
CA PHE A 218 -4.20 -17.51 -18.50
C PHE A 218 -2.73 -17.92 -18.41
N VAL A 219 -1.90 -17.49 -19.36
CA VAL A 219 -0.44 -17.75 -19.33
C VAL A 219 0.21 -17.12 -18.10
N MET A 220 -0.13 -15.87 -17.76
CA MET A 220 0.40 -15.19 -16.57
C MET A 220 -0.07 -15.84 -15.25
N LEU A 221 -1.30 -16.35 -15.21
CA LEU A 221 -1.81 -17.12 -14.08
C LEU A 221 -1.02 -18.42 -13.90
N ALA A 222 -0.83 -19.19 -14.98
CA ALA A 222 -0.05 -20.43 -14.94
C ALA A 222 1.39 -20.17 -14.48
N ALA A 223 2.04 -19.13 -15.02
CA ALA A 223 3.37 -18.71 -14.60
C ALA A 223 3.41 -18.33 -13.11
N THR A 224 2.42 -17.57 -12.63
CA THR A 224 2.32 -17.17 -11.21
C THR A 224 2.16 -18.39 -10.29
N LEU A 225 1.32 -19.36 -10.66
CA LEU A 225 1.11 -20.58 -9.88
C LEU A 225 2.37 -21.45 -9.77
N ILE A 226 3.30 -21.36 -10.72
CA ILE A 226 4.58 -22.09 -10.70
C ILE A 226 5.65 -21.28 -9.97
N PHE A 227 5.90 -20.04 -10.39
CA PHE A 227 7.05 -19.26 -9.91
C PHE A 227 6.82 -18.65 -8.53
N LEU A 228 5.60 -18.23 -8.17
CA LEU A 228 5.35 -17.61 -6.86
C LEU A 228 5.63 -18.59 -5.70
N PRO A 229 5.18 -19.87 -5.72
CA PRO A 229 5.56 -20.83 -4.68
C PRO A 229 7.06 -21.08 -4.60
N ILE A 230 7.75 -21.16 -5.74
CA ILE A 230 9.22 -21.31 -5.78
C ILE A 230 9.88 -20.11 -5.11
N ILE A 231 9.42 -18.90 -5.44
CA ILE A 231 9.92 -17.65 -4.84
C ILE A 231 9.74 -17.64 -3.32
N LEU A 232 8.55 -17.99 -2.86
CA LEU A 232 8.26 -18.07 -1.43
C LEU A 232 9.10 -19.14 -0.73
N PHE A 233 9.32 -20.29 -1.37
CA PHE A 233 10.11 -21.38 -0.79
C PHE A 233 11.56 -20.98 -0.60
N TYR A 234 12.25 -20.51 -1.66
CA TYR A 234 13.65 -20.13 -1.52
C TYR A 234 13.81 -18.91 -0.61
N THR A 235 12.88 -17.95 -0.64
CA THR A 235 12.92 -16.78 0.24
C THR A 235 12.80 -17.23 1.70
N THR A 236 11.85 -18.11 2.01
CA THR A 236 11.70 -18.67 3.36
C THR A 236 12.94 -19.44 3.79
N TRP A 237 13.54 -20.22 2.89
CA TRP A 237 14.79 -20.92 3.15
C TRP A 237 15.95 -19.94 3.47
N VAL A 238 16.12 -18.88 2.68
CA VAL A 238 17.13 -17.84 2.93
C VAL A 238 16.92 -17.18 4.29
N TYR A 239 15.68 -16.80 4.64
CA TYR A 239 15.38 -16.22 5.96
C TYR A 239 15.63 -17.19 7.11
N ARG A 240 15.41 -18.49 6.88
CA ARG A 240 15.72 -19.55 7.86
C ARG A 240 17.23 -19.73 8.04
N VAL A 241 18.01 -19.68 6.96
CA VAL A 241 19.48 -19.80 7.00
C VAL A 241 20.11 -18.60 7.69
N LEU A 242 19.62 -17.39 7.41
CA LEU A 242 20.12 -16.13 8.01
C LEU A 242 19.46 -15.78 9.35
N TRP A 243 18.85 -16.77 10.01
CA TRP A 243 18.17 -16.55 11.27
C TRP A 243 19.17 -16.35 12.42
N GLY A 244 18.87 -15.39 13.32
CA GLY A 244 19.77 -15.02 14.42
C GLY A 244 19.81 -13.51 14.66
N LYS A 245 20.20 -13.09 15.86
CA LYS A 245 20.37 -11.67 16.20
C LYS A 245 21.78 -11.20 15.83
N VAL A 246 21.91 -9.94 15.41
CA VAL A 246 23.19 -9.29 15.16
C VAL A 246 23.53 -8.42 16.37
N ASN A 247 24.71 -8.66 16.95
CA ASN A 247 25.21 -7.96 18.14
C ASN A 247 26.54 -7.27 17.83
N GLU A 248 26.97 -6.33 18.68
CA GLU A 248 28.25 -5.64 18.50
C GLU A 248 29.44 -6.61 18.48
N LYS A 249 29.43 -7.62 19.35
CA LYS A 249 30.47 -8.66 19.39
C LYS A 249 30.61 -9.41 18.08
N THR A 250 29.50 -9.68 17.38
CA THR A 250 29.52 -10.40 16.09
C THR A 250 30.03 -9.53 14.93
N VAL A 251 29.93 -8.20 15.05
CA VAL A 251 30.45 -7.26 14.04
C VAL A 251 31.94 -6.98 14.26
N ASN A 252 32.38 -6.93 15.52
CA ASN A 252 33.78 -6.65 15.87
C ASN A 252 34.68 -7.91 15.85
N ASP A 253 34.10 -9.10 15.63
CA ASP A 253 34.86 -10.34 15.50
C ASP A 253 35.54 -10.41 14.12
N LYS A 254 36.81 -10.00 14.07
CA LYS A 254 37.64 -10.00 12.86
C LYS A 254 37.92 -11.39 12.28
N GLY A 255 37.63 -12.47 13.03
CA GLY A 255 37.83 -13.85 12.58
C GLY A 255 36.66 -14.44 11.80
N GLY A 256 35.47 -13.85 11.91
CA GLY A 256 34.29 -14.24 11.14
C GLY A 256 34.09 -13.30 9.96
N HIS A 257 34.43 -13.73 8.75
CA HIS A 257 34.26 -12.97 7.48
C HIS A 257 32.80 -12.72 7.08
N ALA A 258 31.88 -12.55 8.04
CA ALA A 258 30.44 -12.47 7.79
C ALA A 258 29.93 -11.03 7.60
N TYR A 259 30.68 -10.02 8.04
CA TYR A 259 30.35 -8.59 7.91
C TYR A 259 31.58 -7.71 7.72
#